data_AF-A0A2S2NLF3-F1
#
_entry.id   AF-A0A2S2NLF3-F1
#
_cell.length_a   1.000
_cell.length_b   1.000
_cell.length_c   1.000
_cell.angle_alpha   90.00
_cell.angle_beta   90.00
_cell.angle_gamma   90.00
#
_symmetry.space_group_name_H-M   'P 1'
#
loop_
_entity.id
_entity.type
_entity.pdbx_description
1 polymer ?
#
loop_
_entity_poly.entity_id
_entity_poly.type
_entity_poly.pdbx_seq_one_letter_code
_entity_poly.pdbx_strand_id
1 'polypeptide(L)'
;MSSAILDMQCVLGVNNKYMIKEMSIVDTETWATQHWIFKHSNSMQDNKSQKTNKWLERNYHQLAIEYGDIEYEELGKILNSLKFNCIYVKGEQKKKLLFEFIPHVAL
;
A
#
# COMPACT_ATOMS: atom_id res chain seq x y z
N MET A 1 -10.49 20.78 -7.67
CA MET A 1 -11.08 19.65 -6.91
C MET A 1 -9.86 18.96 -6.34
N SER A 2 -9.74 18.82 -5.02
CA SER A 2 -8.50 18.25 -4.46
C SER A 2 -8.31 16.84 -4.99
N SER A 3 -7.21 16.63 -5.70
CA SER A 3 -6.86 15.32 -6.26
C SER A 3 -5.44 14.94 -5.92
N ALA A 4 -5.20 13.65 -5.85
CA ALA A 4 -3.87 13.11 -5.60
C ALA A 4 -3.57 11.92 -6.51
N ILE A 5 -2.30 11.65 -6.74
CA ILE A 5 -1.82 10.44 -7.38
C ILE A 5 -1.25 9.54 -6.30
N LEU A 6 -1.72 8.30 -6.22
CA LEU A 6 -1.23 7.29 -5.29
C LEU A 6 -0.53 6.17 -6.06
N ASP A 7 0.70 5.89 -5.68
CA ASP A 7 1.40 4.68 -6.11
C ASP A 7 1.76 3.80 -4.92
N MET A 8 1.77 2.49 -5.16
CA MET A 8 1.98 1.50 -4.12
C MET A 8 2.75 0.29 -4.65
N GLN A 9 3.50 -0.33 -3.76
CA GLN A 9 4.06 -1.66 -3.92
C GLN A 9 3.43 -2.61 -2.91
N CYS A 10 3.28 -3.87 -3.29
CA CYS A 10 2.61 -4.87 -2.47
C CYS A 10 3.50 -6.09 -2.23
N VAL A 11 3.29 -6.71 -1.08
CA VAL A 11 3.76 -8.06 -0.77
C VAL A 11 2.57 -9.03 -0.77
N LEU A 12 2.86 -10.32 -0.77
CA LEU A 12 1.84 -11.35 -0.70
C LEU A 12 1.58 -11.73 0.76
N GLY A 13 0.32 -11.76 1.16
CA GLY A 13 -0.14 -12.26 2.45
C GLY A 13 -0.75 -13.65 2.35
N VAL A 14 -1.32 -14.10 3.47
CA VAL A 14 -2.07 -15.36 3.56
C VAL A 14 -3.12 -15.45 2.44
N ASN A 15 -3.29 -16.64 1.87
CA ASN A 15 -4.29 -16.92 0.83
C ASN A 15 -4.12 -16.10 -0.46
N ASN A 16 -2.89 -15.68 -0.76
CA ASN A 16 -2.56 -14.82 -1.90
C ASN A 16 -3.21 -13.43 -1.86
N LYS A 17 -3.57 -12.93 -0.67
CA LYS A 17 -4.05 -11.55 -0.53
C LYS A 17 -2.89 -10.58 -0.76
N TYR A 18 -3.07 -9.56 -1.58
CA TYR A 18 -2.07 -8.48 -1.69
C TYR A 18 -2.16 -7.55 -0.48
N MET A 19 -1.00 -7.20 0.07
CA MET A 19 -0.86 -6.28 1.20
C MET A 19 0.08 -5.15 0.82
N ILE A 20 -0.30 -3.91 1.12
CA ILE A 20 0.49 -2.73 0.73
C ILE A 20 1.77 -2.66 1.57
N LYS A 21 2.92 -2.77 0.93
CA LYS A 21 4.23 -2.69 1.58
C LYS A 21 4.78 -1.28 1.64
N GLU A 22 4.61 -0.55 0.55
CA GLU A 22 5.09 0.81 0.39
C GLU A 22 4.01 1.60 -0.34
N MET A 23 3.78 2.83 0.10
CA MET A 23 2.78 3.71 -0.48
C MET A 23 3.33 5.13 -0.56
N SER A 24 3.07 5.79 -1.68
CA SER A 24 3.33 7.20 -1.86
C SER A 24 2.08 7.90 -2.38
N ILE A 25 1.90 9.14 -1.98
CA ILE A 25 0.84 10.00 -2.49
C ILE A 25 1.40 11.38 -2.81
N VAL A 26 0.94 11.94 -3.92
CA VAL A 26 1.31 13.27 -4.40
C VAL A 26 0.04 14.08 -4.61
N ASP A 27 -0.06 15.21 -3.93
CA ASP A 27 -1.10 16.20 -4.19
C ASP A 27 -0.85 16.86 -5.55
N THR A 28 -1.86 16.83 -6.42
CA THR A 28 -1.75 17.34 -7.80
C THR A 28 -1.79 18.87 -7.91
N GLU A 29 -2.27 19.57 -6.89
CA GLU A 29 -2.32 21.04 -6.84
C GLU A 29 -1.06 21.60 -6.19
N THR A 30 -0.64 21.02 -5.04
CA THR A 30 0.47 21.55 -4.24
C THR A 30 1.81 20.87 -4.47
N TRP A 31 1.82 19.70 -5.13
CA TRP A 31 2.99 18.82 -5.24
C TRP A 31 3.53 18.32 -3.89
N ALA A 32 2.78 18.50 -2.81
CA ALA A 32 3.13 17.93 -1.52
C ALA A 32 3.15 16.41 -1.62
N THR A 33 4.22 15.80 -1.13
CA THR A 33 4.43 14.36 -1.17
C THR A 33 4.40 13.78 0.23
N GLN A 34 3.80 12.59 0.35
CA GLN A 34 3.88 11.78 1.55
C GLN A 34 4.20 10.34 1.15
N HIS A 35 4.93 9.65 2.01
CA HIS A 35 5.46 8.32 1.75
C HIS A 35 5.46 7.51 3.03
N TRP A 36 5.15 6.22 2.89
CA TRP A 36 5.04 5.28 3.99
C TRP A 36 5.59 3.91 3.61
N ILE A 37 6.37 3.32 4.51
CA ILE A 37 6.78 1.93 4.46
C ILE A 37 6.11 1.20 5.63
N PHE A 38 5.36 0.16 5.31
CA PHE A 38 4.57 -0.58 6.29
C PHE A 38 5.30 -1.83 6.79
N LYS A 39 5.37 -1.95 8.10
CA LYS A 39 5.87 -3.12 8.82
C LYS A 39 4.74 -4.13 9.02
N HIS A 40 4.97 -5.37 8.60
CA HIS A 40 3.99 -6.44 8.74
C HIS A 40 4.46 -7.48 9.75
N SER A 41 3.52 -8.14 10.41
CA SER A 41 3.82 -9.26 11.29
C SER A 41 4.05 -10.55 10.49
N ASN A 42 4.92 -11.43 10.99
CA ASN A 42 5.18 -12.74 10.37
C ASN A 42 3.93 -13.64 10.33
N SER A 43 2.96 -13.41 11.20
CA SER A 43 1.65 -14.09 11.19
C SER A 43 0.79 -13.76 9.97
N MET A 44 1.10 -12.70 9.22
CA MET A 44 0.36 -12.34 8.00
C MET A 44 0.82 -13.12 6.76
N GLN A 45 1.67 -14.14 6.94
CA GLN A 45 2.20 -14.95 5.86
C GLN A 45 2.01 -16.45 6.11
N ASP A 46 1.69 -17.16 5.04
CA ASP A 46 1.77 -18.61 4.90
C ASP A 46 3.09 -19.03 4.21
N ASN A 47 3.36 -20.33 4.13
CA ASN A 47 4.59 -20.86 3.53
C ASN A 47 4.80 -20.42 2.07
N LYS A 48 3.70 -20.16 1.33
CA LYS A 48 3.77 -19.74 -0.07
C LYS A 48 4.17 -18.27 -0.14
N SER A 49 3.46 -17.41 0.56
CA SER A 49 3.73 -15.97 0.64
C SER A 49 5.12 -15.68 1.18
N GLN A 50 5.61 -16.42 2.18
CA GLN A 50 6.99 -16.26 2.66
C GLN A 50 8.03 -16.49 1.56
N LYS A 51 7.86 -17.51 0.70
CA LYS A 51 8.79 -17.77 -0.41
C LYS A 51 8.73 -16.67 -1.47
N THR A 52 7.52 -16.24 -1.82
CA THR A 52 7.31 -15.14 -2.77
C THR A 52 7.91 -13.84 -2.25
N ASN A 53 7.65 -13.49 -0.99
CA ASN A 53 8.14 -12.26 -0.38
C ASN A 53 9.66 -12.28 -0.22
N LYS A 54 10.27 -13.40 0.14
CA LYS A 54 11.74 -13.54 0.13
C LYS A 54 12.33 -13.36 -1.27
N TRP A 55 11.63 -13.80 -2.31
CA TRP A 55 12.07 -13.54 -3.68
C TRP A 55 11.93 -12.05 -4.04
N LEU A 56 10.81 -11.42 -3.69
CA LEU A 56 10.58 -9.99 -3.94
C LEU A 56 11.58 -9.11 -3.16
N GLU A 57 11.90 -9.48 -1.92
CA GLU A 57 12.92 -8.82 -1.10
C GLU A 57 14.27 -8.85 -1.81
N ARG A 58 14.72 -10.03 -2.25
CA ARG A 58 16.05 -10.18 -2.88
C ARG A 58 16.17 -9.53 -4.25
N ASN A 59 15.08 -9.48 -5.02
CA ASN A 59 15.14 -9.14 -6.45
C ASN A 59 14.46 -7.83 -6.82
N TYR A 60 13.65 -7.23 -5.93
CA TYR A 60 12.84 -6.08 -6.25
C TYR A 60 13.00 -4.95 -5.25
N HIS A 61 12.42 -5.07 -4.06
CA HIS A 61 12.31 -3.95 -3.12
C HIS A 61 13.47 -3.85 -2.11
N GLN A 62 14.24 -4.93 -1.90
CA GLN A 62 15.31 -4.98 -0.85
C GLN A 62 14.83 -4.65 0.57
N LEU A 63 13.51 -4.63 0.77
CA LEU A 63 12.84 -4.38 2.04
C LEU A 63 12.28 -5.69 2.60
N ALA A 64 12.76 -6.09 3.77
CA ALA A 64 12.17 -7.18 4.52
C ALA A 64 10.75 -6.83 4.96
N ILE A 65 9.91 -7.84 5.15
CA ILE A 65 8.48 -7.62 5.40
C ILE A 65 8.23 -6.99 6.78
N GLU A 66 9.10 -7.29 7.74
CA GLU A 66 9.14 -6.77 9.10
C GLU A 66 9.77 -5.37 9.23
N TYR A 67 10.29 -4.79 8.14
CA TYR A 67 10.89 -3.45 8.16
C TYR A 67 9.92 -2.39 7.64
N GLY A 68 9.83 -1.27 8.34
CA GLY A 68 8.99 -0.14 7.97
C GLY A 68 8.84 0.83 9.12
N ASP A 69 8.38 2.04 8.81
CA ASP A 69 8.24 3.13 9.77
C ASP A 69 6.90 3.06 10.51
N ILE A 70 5.92 2.37 9.94
CA ILE A 70 4.54 2.32 10.44
C ILE A 70 4.04 0.88 10.46
N GLU A 71 3.35 0.48 11.53
CA GLU A 71 2.68 -0.83 11.60
C GLU A 71 1.53 -0.91 10.59
N TYR A 72 1.41 -2.04 9.88
CA TYR A 72 0.45 -2.21 8.78
C TYR A 72 -1.01 -1.97 9.20
N GLU A 73 -1.34 -2.21 10.46
CA GLU A 73 -2.66 -1.96 11.05
C GLU A 73 -3.09 -0.49 10.97
N GLU A 74 -2.14 0.46 10.88
CA GLU A 74 -2.43 1.88 10.74
C GLU A 74 -2.79 2.30 9.29
N LEU A 75 -2.56 1.44 8.29
CA LEU A 75 -2.84 1.72 6.88
C LEU A 75 -4.27 2.23 6.66
N GLY A 76 -5.25 1.56 7.26
CA GLY A 76 -6.65 1.93 7.12
C GLY A 76 -6.93 3.32 7.68
N LYS A 77 -6.32 3.70 8.81
CA LYS A 77 -6.46 5.04 9.39
C LYS A 77 -5.82 6.10 8.52
N ILE A 78 -4.62 5.82 7.99
CA ILE A 78 -3.91 6.73 7.07
C ILE A 78 -4.77 6.99 5.84
N LEU A 79 -5.21 5.94 5.14
CA LEU A 79 -6.04 6.07 3.93
C LEU A 79 -7.34 6.83 4.18
N ASN A 80 -8.03 6.57 5.30
CA ASN A 80 -9.26 7.29 5.67
C ASN A 80 -9.02 8.75 6.12
N SER A 81 -7.79 9.09 6.51
CA SER A 81 -7.43 10.46 6.88
C SER A 81 -7.22 11.37 5.67
N LEU A 82 -6.93 10.80 4.50
CA LEU A 82 -6.69 11.54 3.27
C LEU A 82 -7.94 12.32 2.85
N LYS A 83 -7.79 13.62 2.61
CA LYS A 83 -8.90 14.55 2.27
C LYS A 83 -8.88 14.94 0.80
N PHE A 84 -8.81 13.95 -0.09
CA PHE A 84 -8.88 14.14 -1.53
C PHE A 84 -10.24 13.72 -2.07
N ASN A 85 -10.79 14.53 -2.98
CA ASN A 85 -12.04 14.20 -3.67
C ASN A 85 -11.82 13.10 -4.73
N CYS A 86 -10.61 13.01 -5.29
CA CYS A 86 -10.25 12.02 -6.29
C CYS A 86 -8.81 11.53 -6.06
N ILE A 87 -8.60 10.21 -6.15
CA ILE A 87 -7.27 9.60 -6.07
C ILE A 87 -7.02 8.81 -7.35
N TYR A 88 -6.02 9.23 -8.12
CA TYR A 88 -5.57 8.50 -9.30
C TYR A 88 -4.61 7.39 -8.90
N VAL A 89 -4.87 6.18 -9.38
CA VAL A 89 -4.01 5.02 -9.16
C VAL A 89 -3.76 4.27 -10.47
N LYS A 90 -2.56 3.74 -10.65
CA LYS A 90 -2.21 3.04 -11.88
C LYS A 90 -2.72 1.60 -11.89
N GLY A 91 -3.81 1.37 -12.62
CA GLY A 91 -4.31 0.04 -12.98
C GLY A 91 -5.41 -0.51 -12.07
N GLU A 92 -6.25 -1.36 -12.65
CA GLU A 92 -7.49 -1.84 -12.03
C GLU A 92 -7.27 -2.67 -10.76
N GLN A 93 -6.18 -3.45 -10.70
CA GLN A 93 -5.88 -4.26 -9.52
C GLN A 93 -5.56 -3.39 -8.29
N LYS A 94 -4.76 -2.34 -8.47
CA LYS A 94 -4.42 -1.38 -7.40
C LYS A 94 -5.66 -0.59 -6.96
N LYS A 95 -6.51 -0.22 -7.92
CA LYS A 95 -7.81 0.42 -7.66
C LYS A 95 -8.69 -0.46 -6.76
N LYS A 96 -8.89 -1.74 -7.13
CA LYS A 96 -9.67 -2.70 -6.32
C LYS A 96 -9.11 -2.88 -4.92
N LEU A 97 -7.79 -2.93 -4.77
CA LEU A 97 -7.14 -3.03 -3.47
C LEU A 97 -7.43 -1.81 -2.58
N LEU A 98 -7.35 -0.59 -3.13
CA LEU A 98 -7.67 0.63 -2.39
C LEU A 98 -9.14 0.73 -1.98
N PHE A 99 -10.06 0.22 -2.81
CA PHE A 99 -11.50 0.18 -2.50
C PHE A 99 -11.81 -0.61 -1.22
N GLU A 100 -10.96 -1.56 -0.81
CA GLU A 100 -11.12 -2.27 0.46
C GLU A 100 -10.97 -1.34 1.68
N PHE A 101 -10.26 -0.21 1.52
CA PHE A 101 -9.95 0.72 2.62
C PHE A 101 -10.73 2.04 2.55
N ILE A 102 -10.95 2.56 1.34
CA ILE A 102 -11.57 3.87 1.09
C ILE A 102 -12.68 3.77 0.04
N PRO A 103 -13.84 3.16 0.39
CA PRO A 103 -14.92 2.94 -0.57
C PRO A 103 -15.62 4.21 -1.06
N HIS A 104 -15.38 5.35 -0.40
CA HIS A 104 -16.10 6.60 -0.61
C HIS A 104 -15.39 7.59 -1.55
N VAL A 105 -14.18 7.28 -2.00
CA VAL A 105 -13.40 8.16 -2.89
C VAL A 105 -13.66 7.77 -4.34
N ALA A 106 -13.89 8.76 -5.20
CA ALA A 106 -13.94 8.54 -6.64
C ALA A 106 -12.53 8.20 -7.15
N LEU A 107 -12.31 6.91 -7.41
CA LEU A 107 -11.08 6.33 -7.98
C LEU A 107 -11.17 6.15 -9.49
#